data_AF-A0CMT3-F1
#
_entry.id   AF-A0CMT3-F1
#
_cell.length_a   1.000
_cell.length_b   1.000
_cell.length_c   1.000
_cell.angle_alpha   90.00
_cell.angle_beta   90.00
_cell.angle_gamma   90.00
#
_symmetry.space_group_name_H-M   'P 1'
#
loop_
_entity.id
_entity.type
_entity.pdbx_description
1 polymer ?
#
loop_
_entity_poly.entity_id
_entity_poly.type
_entity_poly.pdbx_seq_one_letter_code
_entity_poly.pdbx_strand_id
1 'polypeptide(L)'
;MLQLLQHIVQLKLTDVDCGKYFTNCTTKSGGGCVAKSSCSAASVNAACITALNGTICAWDYTLNKCRDKDCQDFIGTTHTICQTQRQGCTAGPNGRCARVQSCELTTIREACIEGTNGPCLWIEKFATSDGSKGACFAYTSCKSLAWNNDESCKLISNKCTTNGTNCIGITLCTETNVDGGCATGYDGSCIQSVPALNSSDPKICKPFKSCADAFYATHKDCQIANKKCTTDGTTGCIPLGACSTYQSQPGCQLDDKGSVVESGVITSTGVCTWDMSKSVCRDQICSDLNGVTHSICNSQLSTCTSDVIQPKLFVQQLLEMMEFAFGRLVLLLIIIQPNVDYFSCADIQNGTSISVCQAALPSCISNGTICIPKAKCSTYTTKTACNFGGLDGLCVFTQSTSAQAVADSGTCTLMNSCSSANNDQTACVAAQDRCSWSPASSSITSICTSHTCGTYNQVSGTCSRFFNWDKQSQQICSMINGICTATDPSTLKQSDCFNLSGYTYTWNSSAGKCQVCTKQDQPNNSVNNTINDTNNTNTAQGLLLTFILGYLMI
;
A
#
# COMPACT_ATOMS: atom_id res chain seq x y z
N MET A 1 43.34 63.86 10.05
CA MET A 1 42.49 62.88 9.35
C MET A 1 43.26 61.62 8.92
N LEU A 2 44.57 61.69 8.59
CA LEU A 2 45.40 60.51 8.29
C LEU A 2 45.83 59.67 9.53
N GLN A 3 45.78 60.23 10.74
CA GLN A 3 46.23 59.53 11.97
C GLN A 3 45.15 58.70 12.68
N LEU A 4 43.86 58.85 12.34
CA LEU A 4 42.80 57.98 12.87
C LEU A 4 42.71 56.63 12.13
N LEU A 5 43.31 56.51 10.95
CA LEU A 5 43.36 55.26 10.17
C LEU A 5 44.45 54.29 10.65
N GLN A 6 45.46 54.76 11.39
CA GLN A 6 46.56 53.92 11.87
C GLN A 6 46.28 53.20 13.21
N HIS A 7 45.27 53.62 13.98
CA HIS A 7 44.92 52.96 15.26
C HIS A 7 43.90 51.81 15.13
N ILE A 8 43.31 51.59 13.95
CA ILE A 8 42.38 50.48 13.71
C ILE A 8 43.12 49.17 13.36
N VAL A 9 44.44 49.24 13.10
CA VAL A 9 45.26 48.12 12.61
C VAL A 9 45.53 47.03 13.68
N GLN A 10 45.16 47.24 14.96
CA GLN A 10 45.35 46.22 16.02
C GLN A 10 44.07 45.78 16.75
N LEU A 11 42.89 46.28 16.39
CA LEU A 11 41.65 45.74 16.94
C LEU A 11 41.26 44.46 16.19
N LYS A 12 41.18 43.33 16.90
CA LYS A 12 40.50 42.13 16.43
C LYS A 12 39.01 42.45 16.25
N LEU A 13 38.66 43.05 15.11
CA LEU A 13 37.28 43.34 14.72
C LEU A 13 36.61 42.05 14.24
N THR A 14 35.43 41.76 14.76
CA THR A 14 34.58 40.65 14.29
C THR A 14 33.89 41.03 12.98
N ASP A 15 33.33 40.06 12.25
CA ASP A 15 32.52 40.33 11.05
C ASP A 15 31.34 41.26 11.35
N VAL A 16 30.72 41.07 12.52
CA VAL A 16 29.63 41.92 13.02
C VAL A 16 30.09 43.36 13.21
N ASP A 17 31.30 43.57 13.73
CA ASP A 17 31.84 44.92 13.90
C ASP A 17 32.11 45.57 12.53
N CYS A 18 32.72 44.83 11.60
CA CYS A 18 32.94 45.32 10.23
C CYS A 18 31.65 45.69 9.51
N GLY A 19 30.57 44.91 9.69
CA GLY A 19 29.26 45.20 9.13
C GLY A 19 28.58 46.44 9.72
N LYS A 20 28.91 46.83 10.96
CA LYS A 20 28.42 48.08 11.58
C LYS A 20 29.14 49.32 11.05
N TYR A 21 30.44 49.21 10.72
CA TYR A 21 31.21 50.34 10.19
C TYR A 21 30.88 50.63 8.73
N PHE A 22 30.77 49.59 7.89
CA PHE A 22 30.41 49.72 6.48
C PHE A 22 29.55 48.55 6.02
N THR A 23 28.42 48.86 5.41
CA THR A 23 27.57 47.86 4.75
C THR A 23 28.39 47.14 3.67
N ASN A 24 28.28 45.81 3.59
CA ASN A 24 29.04 44.94 2.69
C ASN A 24 30.54 44.77 3.00
N CYS A 25 30.98 45.01 4.25
CA CYS A 25 32.33 44.66 4.70
C CYS A 25 32.35 43.39 5.57
N THR A 26 33.51 42.75 5.64
CA THR A 26 33.82 41.57 6.44
C THR A 26 35.20 41.70 7.09
N THR A 27 35.49 40.88 8.10
CA THR A 27 36.82 40.85 8.75
C THR A 27 37.87 40.18 7.86
N LYS A 28 39.16 40.46 8.06
CA LYS A 28 40.26 39.85 7.29
C LYS A 28 41.37 39.27 8.18
N SER A 29 42.23 38.46 7.58
CA SER A 29 43.42 37.93 8.28
C SER A 29 44.31 39.07 8.77
N GLY A 30 44.77 38.98 10.01
CA GLY A 30 45.56 40.03 10.67
C GLY A 30 44.75 41.19 11.26
N GLY A 31 43.41 41.17 11.16
CA GLY A 31 42.53 42.21 11.70
C GLY A 31 42.13 43.30 10.70
N GLY A 32 41.16 44.13 11.09
CA GLY A 32 40.54 45.13 10.23
C GLY A 32 39.46 44.58 9.28
N CYS A 33 38.91 45.46 8.44
CA CYS A 33 37.78 45.15 7.56
C CYS A 33 38.17 45.23 6.07
N VAL A 34 37.53 44.40 5.24
CA VAL A 34 37.66 44.37 3.78
C VAL A 34 36.27 44.27 3.16
N ALA A 35 36.09 44.79 1.94
CA ALA A 35 34.84 44.64 1.21
C ALA A 35 34.56 43.16 0.89
N LYS A 36 33.31 42.73 1.03
CA LYS A 36 32.84 41.41 0.62
C LYS A 36 32.94 41.28 -0.91
N SER A 37 33.26 40.08 -1.38
CA SER A 37 33.19 39.71 -2.80
C SER A 37 32.60 38.30 -2.94
N SER A 38 33.34 37.30 -3.39
CA SER A 38 32.91 35.89 -3.41
C SER A 38 33.20 35.20 -2.07
N CYS A 39 32.57 34.05 -1.79
CA CYS A 39 32.93 33.23 -0.63
C CYS A 39 34.41 32.83 -0.69
N SER A 40 34.93 32.49 -1.87
CA SER A 40 36.34 32.12 -2.07
C SER A 40 37.36 33.22 -1.72
N ALA A 41 36.94 34.48 -1.65
CA ALA A 41 37.80 35.60 -1.26
C ALA A 41 37.93 35.77 0.26
N ALA A 42 37.05 35.15 1.06
CA ALA A 42 37.14 35.20 2.51
C ALA A 42 38.32 34.36 3.02
N SER A 43 39.32 35.04 3.59
CA SER A 43 40.59 34.42 4.00
C SER A 43 40.59 33.88 5.44
N VAL A 44 39.50 34.05 6.18
CA VAL A 44 39.36 33.60 7.59
C VAL A 44 37.96 33.07 7.85
N ASN A 45 37.83 32.08 8.74
CA ASN A 45 36.55 31.45 9.08
C ASN A 45 35.48 32.46 9.52
N ALA A 46 35.87 33.44 10.34
CA ALA A 46 34.97 34.49 10.81
C ALA A 46 34.37 35.35 9.68
N ALA A 47 35.02 35.41 8.51
CA ALA A 47 34.56 36.15 7.33
C ALA A 47 33.71 35.28 6.38
N CYS A 48 33.66 33.96 6.61
CA CYS A 48 33.03 33.00 5.72
C CYS A 48 31.54 32.81 6.05
N ILE A 49 30.77 33.89 5.88
CA ILE A 49 29.36 33.91 6.25
C ILE A 49 28.50 34.11 5.01
N THR A 50 28.69 35.21 4.28
CA THR A 50 27.93 35.57 3.09
C THR A 50 28.78 36.35 2.09
N ALA A 51 28.65 36.02 0.81
CA ALA A 51 29.20 36.77 -0.31
C ALA A 51 28.43 38.08 -0.53
N LEU A 52 29.00 38.98 -1.34
CA LEU A 52 28.40 40.27 -1.67
C LEU A 52 27.02 40.14 -2.36
N ASN A 53 26.83 39.08 -3.15
CA ASN A 53 25.59 38.79 -3.85
C ASN A 53 24.54 38.05 -2.98
N GLY A 54 24.81 37.86 -1.69
CA GLY A 54 23.93 37.13 -0.76
C GLY A 54 24.13 35.62 -0.73
N THR A 55 25.05 35.04 -1.51
CA THR A 55 25.37 33.60 -1.45
C THR A 55 25.88 33.24 -0.06
N ILE A 56 25.30 32.21 0.55
CA ILE A 56 25.70 31.74 1.88
C ILE A 56 26.98 30.91 1.75
N CYS A 57 27.96 31.20 2.61
CA CYS A 57 29.26 30.54 2.59
C CYS A 57 29.37 29.46 3.68
N ALA A 58 30.28 28.50 3.46
CA ALA A 58 30.70 27.54 4.47
C ALA A 58 32.23 27.44 4.48
N TRP A 59 32.79 27.38 5.69
CA TRP A 59 34.21 27.17 5.88
C TRP A 59 34.55 25.69 5.73
N ASP A 60 35.43 25.38 4.81
CA ASP A 60 36.00 24.06 4.65
C ASP A 60 37.24 23.94 5.53
N TYR A 61 37.10 23.23 6.66
CA TYR A 61 38.20 23.03 7.62
C TYR A 61 39.31 22.13 7.07
N THR A 62 39.03 21.30 6.08
CA THR A 62 40.03 20.43 5.45
C THR A 62 40.91 21.23 4.49
N LEU A 63 40.30 22.10 3.70
CA LEU A 63 41.01 22.96 2.74
C LEU A 63 41.48 24.29 3.33
N ASN A 64 41.07 24.61 4.57
CA ASN A 64 41.24 25.91 5.23
C ASN A 64 40.84 27.08 4.32
N LYS A 65 39.72 26.93 3.62
CA LYS A 65 39.21 27.90 2.65
C LYS A 65 37.71 28.05 2.79
N CYS A 66 37.23 29.25 2.51
CA CYS A 66 35.82 29.51 2.39
C CYS A 66 35.31 29.10 1.00
N ARG A 67 34.17 28.42 0.94
CA ARG A 67 33.48 28.06 -0.29
C ARG A 67 32.00 28.42 -0.19
N ASP A 68 31.31 28.42 -1.32
CA ASP A 68 29.86 28.47 -1.32
C ASP A 68 29.34 27.25 -0.54
N LYS A 69 28.29 27.44 0.26
CA LYS A 69 27.57 26.29 0.83
C LYS A 69 27.13 25.37 -0.30
N ASP A 70 26.97 24.09 -0.01
CA ASP A 70 26.33 23.11 -0.86
C ASP A 70 25.18 22.45 -0.08
N CYS A 71 24.36 21.63 -0.74
CA CYS A 71 23.19 21.00 -0.12
C CYS A 71 23.54 20.29 1.20
N GLN A 72 24.66 19.56 1.22
CA GLN A 72 25.15 18.82 2.39
C GLN A 72 25.45 19.67 3.63
N ASP A 73 25.62 20.99 3.46
CA ASP A 73 25.89 21.91 4.58
C ASP A 73 24.61 22.35 5.31
N PHE A 74 23.43 22.07 4.75
CA PHE A 74 22.14 22.43 5.33
C PHE A 74 21.53 21.25 6.11
N ILE A 75 20.84 21.57 7.20
CA ILE A 75 20.09 20.61 8.00
C ILE A 75 18.65 20.56 7.49
N GLY A 76 18.17 19.35 7.20
CA GLY A 76 16.82 19.14 6.71
C GLY A 76 16.54 17.66 6.49
N THR A 77 15.37 17.21 6.97
CA THR A 77 14.93 15.81 6.86
C THR A 77 13.87 15.62 5.76
N THR A 78 13.43 16.68 5.09
CA THR A 78 12.39 16.61 4.06
C THR A 78 12.78 17.43 2.83
N HIS A 79 12.26 17.03 1.67
CA HIS A 79 12.45 17.77 0.41
C HIS A 79 12.08 19.25 0.56
N THR A 80 10.93 19.56 1.16
CA THR A 80 10.46 20.94 1.34
C THR A 80 11.40 21.78 2.19
N ILE A 81 11.91 21.25 3.31
CA ILE A 81 12.86 21.97 4.17
C ILE A 81 14.14 22.25 3.38
N CYS A 82 14.64 21.27 2.63
CA CYS A 82 15.87 21.44 1.87
C CYS A 82 15.73 22.42 0.70
N GLN A 83 14.59 22.41 0.01
CA GLN A 83 14.31 23.34 -1.09
C GLN A 83 14.19 24.79 -0.64
N THR A 84 13.66 25.06 0.56
CA THR A 84 13.60 26.44 1.09
C THR A 84 14.98 26.98 1.45
N GLN A 85 15.92 26.12 1.82
CA GLN A 85 17.30 26.54 2.09
C GLN A 85 18.09 26.77 0.79
N ARG A 86 17.89 25.91 -0.21
CA ARG A 86 18.51 26.06 -1.52
C ARG A 86 17.77 25.26 -2.58
N GLN A 87 17.47 25.93 -3.70
CA GLN A 87 16.91 25.28 -4.88
C GLN A 87 17.87 24.23 -5.46
N GLY A 88 17.33 23.06 -5.79
CA GLY A 88 18.08 21.90 -6.28
C GLY A 88 18.56 20.96 -5.16
N CYS A 89 18.11 21.18 -3.92
CA CYS A 89 18.40 20.30 -2.79
C CYS A 89 17.17 19.51 -2.36
N THR A 90 17.40 18.33 -1.80
CA THR A 90 16.36 17.46 -1.23
C THR A 90 16.83 16.80 0.05
N ALA A 91 16.01 15.96 0.68
CA ALA A 91 16.39 15.23 1.89
C ALA A 91 17.59 14.31 1.60
N GLY A 92 18.53 14.25 2.54
CA GLY A 92 19.72 13.43 2.46
C GLY A 92 19.92 12.60 3.73
N PRO A 93 21.01 11.81 3.78
CA PRO A 93 21.31 10.98 4.94
C PRO A 93 21.65 11.83 6.16
N ASN A 94 21.46 11.24 7.36
CA ASN A 94 21.85 11.85 8.63
C ASN A 94 21.19 13.21 8.92
N GLY A 95 19.97 13.43 8.42
CA GLY A 95 19.20 14.67 8.64
C GLY A 95 19.80 15.91 7.96
N ARG A 96 20.67 15.72 6.98
CA ARG A 96 21.23 16.78 6.14
C ARG A 96 20.56 16.78 4.78
N CYS A 97 20.58 17.91 4.11
CA CYS A 97 20.13 17.99 2.73
C CYS A 97 21.17 17.37 1.77
N ALA A 98 20.72 16.94 0.60
CA ALA A 98 21.55 16.42 -0.48
C ALA A 98 21.16 17.07 -1.81
N ARG A 99 22.00 16.95 -2.83
CA ARG A 99 21.62 17.38 -4.19
C ARG A 99 20.55 16.45 -4.72
N VAL A 100 19.60 17.00 -5.47
CA VAL A 100 18.64 16.18 -6.23
C VAL A 100 19.39 15.29 -7.22
N GLN A 101 19.04 14.01 -7.25
CA GLN A 101 19.57 13.01 -8.18
C GLN A 101 18.45 12.55 -9.12
N SER A 102 18.72 11.63 -10.04
CA SER A 102 17.63 10.97 -10.76
C SER A 102 16.81 10.11 -9.79
N CYS A 103 15.53 9.90 -10.08
CA CYS A 103 14.63 9.15 -9.20
C CYS A 103 15.20 7.77 -8.82
N GLU A 104 15.79 7.06 -9.78
CA GLU A 104 16.31 5.70 -9.61
C GLU A 104 17.53 5.62 -8.67
N LEU A 105 18.22 6.75 -8.45
CA LEU A 105 19.35 6.85 -7.51
C LEU A 105 18.89 7.28 -6.11
N THR A 106 17.63 7.68 -5.96
CA THR A 106 17.10 8.20 -4.71
C THR A 106 16.69 7.05 -3.78
N THR A 107 17.46 6.83 -2.73
CA THR A 107 17.24 5.75 -1.74
C THR A 107 16.46 6.20 -0.50
N ILE A 108 16.19 7.50 -0.37
CA ILE A 108 15.50 8.10 0.77
C ILE A 108 14.07 8.45 0.34
N ARG A 109 13.08 7.91 1.06
CA ARG A 109 11.65 8.11 0.76
C ARG A 109 11.29 9.60 0.72
N GLU A 110 11.77 10.38 1.68
CA GLU A 110 11.50 11.81 1.82
C GLU A 110 12.16 12.66 0.72
N ALA A 111 13.09 12.09 -0.04
CA ALA A 111 13.73 12.71 -1.19
C ALA A 111 13.04 12.36 -2.52
N CYS A 112 12.24 11.29 -2.55
CA CYS A 112 11.57 10.79 -3.75
C CYS A 112 10.33 11.60 -4.12
N ILE A 113 10.56 12.84 -4.56
CA ILE A 113 9.52 13.81 -4.94
C ILE A 113 9.74 14.27 -6.37
N GLU A 114 10.95 14.77 -6.64
CA GLU A 114 11.38 15.26 -7.95
C GLU A 114 12.86 14.95 -8.10
N GLY A 115 13.20 14.36 -9.23
CA GLY A 115 14.53 14.00 -9.64
C GLY A 115 15.00 14.87 -10.80
N THR A 116 16.27 14.70 -11.20
CA THR A 116 16.82 15.37 -12.39
C THR A 116 16.14 14.92 -13.69
N ASN A 117 15.41 13.79 -13.66
CA ASN A 117 14.63 13.23 -14.75
C ASN A 117 13.12 13.46 -14.63
N GLY A 118 12.68 14.34 -13.71
CA GLY A 118 11.28 14.73 -13.55
C GLY A 118 10.65 14.23 -12.24
N PRO A 119 9.31 14.23 -12.14
CA PRO A 119 8.62 13.81 -10.92
C PRO A 119 8.92 12.35 -10.57
N CYS A 120 8.99 12.05 -9.27
CA CYS A 120 9.26 10.72 -8.78
C CYS A 120 8.08 10.12 -8.01
N LEU A 121 8.04 8.79 -7.94
CA LEU A 121 7.10 8.03 -7.12
C LEU A 121 7.84 7.00 -6.27
N TRP A 122 7.60 7.03 -4.96
CA TRP A 122 8.10 6.00 -4.05
C TRP A 122 7.13 4.82 -3.97
N ILE A 123 7.61 3.61 -4.24
CA ILE A 123 6.81 2.39 -4.23
C ILE A 123 7.26 1.51 -3.06
N GLU A 124 6.58 1.62 -1.91
CA GLU A 124 6.95 0.95 -0.65
C GLU A 124 7.00 -0.57 -0.74
N LYS A 125 6.16 -1.17 -1.58
CA LYS A 125 6.05 -2.63 -1.72
C LYS A 125 7.01 -3.21 -2.75
N PHE A 126 7.75 -2.38 -3.47
CA PHE A 126 8.71 -2.86 -4.45
C PHE A 126 9.84 -3.61 -3.75
N ALA A 127 10.04 -4.87 -4.10
CA ALA A 127 11.16 -5.68 -3.59
C ALA A 127 12.41 -5.39 -4.42
N THR A 128 13.43 -4.88 -3.77
CA THR A 128 14.74 -4.63 -4.40
C THR A 128 15.55 -5.91 -4.44
N SER A 129 16.62 -5.92 -5.26
CA SER A 129 17.49 -7.08 -5.43
C SER A 129 18.22 -7.52 -4.16
N ASP A 130 18.38 -6.63 -3.18
CA ASP A 130 18.99 -6.93 -1.88
C ASP A 130 17.96 -7.43 -0.83
N GLY A 131 16.70 -7.61 -1.24
CA GLY A 131 15.61 -8.05 -0.36
C GLY A 131 14.99 -6.95 0.50
N SER A 132 15.48 -5.71 0.41
CA SER A 132 14.81 -4.57 1.02
C SER A 132 13.51 -4.20 0.28
N LYS A 133 12.69 -3.35 0.90
CA LYS A 133 11.40 -2.91 0.36
C LYS A 133 11.40 -1.40 0.21
N GLY A 134 10.91 -0.93 -0.93
CA GLY A 134 10.85 0.49 -1.24
C GLY A 134 11.90 0.90 -2.26
N ALA A 135 11.46 1.57 -3.32
CA ALA A 135 12.34 2.20 -4.27
C ALA A 135 11.65 3.42 -4.90
N CYS A 136 12.47 4.33 -5.43
CA CYS A 136 12.03 5.53 -6.11
C CYS A 136 12.14 5.37 -7.64
N PHE A 137 11.12 5.83 -8.37
CA PHE A 137 11.06 5.73 -9.82
C PHE A 137 10.63 7.04 -10.46
N ALA A 138 11.15 7.34 -11.65
CA ALA A 138 10.59 8.42 -12.46
C ALA A 138 9.14 8.09 -12.83
N TYR A 139 8.24 9.02 -12.59
CA TYR A 139 6.82 8.78 -12.73
C TYR A 139 6.07 10.01 -13.22
N THR A 140 5.49 9.89 -14.40
CA THR A 140 4.58 10.87 -14.98
C THR A 140 3.22 10.27 -15.27
N SER A 141 3.16 8.95 -15.48
CA SER A 141 1.94 8.19 -15.66
C SER A 141 2.20 6.70 -15.43
N CYS A 142 1.16 5.86 -15.46
CA CYS A 142 1.33 4.41 -15.43
C CYS A 142 2.32 3.91 -16.51
N LYS A 143 2.45 4.61 -17.64
CA LYS A 143 3.38 4.24 -18.73
C LYS A 143 4.86 4.42 -18.40
N SER A 144 5.19 5.09 -17.30
CA SER A 144 6.57 5.31 -16.89
C SER A 144 7.30 4.03 -16.49
N LEU A 145 6.56 2.96 -16.17
CA LEU A 145 7.13 1.68 -15.76
C LEU A 145 6.77 0.58 -16.77
N ALA A 146 7.80 -0.11 -17.25
CA ALA A 146 7.69 -1.19 -18.23
C ALA A 146 7.41 -2.54 -17.55
N TRP A 147 6.46 -2.57 -16.62
CA TRP A 147 5.97 -3.82 -16.04
C TRP A 147 4.79 -4.34 -16.85
N ASN A 148 4.71 -5.66 -16.99
CA ASN A 148 3.82 -6.33 -17.95
C ASN A 148 2.67 -7.10 -17.29
N ASN A 149 2.52 -7.05 -15.97
CA ASN A 149 1.47 -7.75 -15.23
C ASN A 149 0.69 -6.77 -14.33
N ASP A 150 -0.61 -7.01 -14.17
CA ASP A 150 -1.51 -6.13 -13.43
C ASP A 150 -1.05 -5.96 -11.98
N GLU A 151 -0.67 -7.05 -11.29
CA GLU A 151 -0.24 -7.01 -9.89
C GLU A 151 0.91 -6.03 -9.65
N SER A 152 1.93 -6.08 -10.51
CA SER A 152 3.05 -5.14 -10.48
C SER A 152 2.58 -3.72 -10.78
N CYS A 153 1.77 -3.52 -11.83
CA CYS A 153 1.22 -2.19 -12.16
C CYS A 153 0.38 -1.60 -11.02
N LYS A 154 -0.32 -2.43 -10.24
CA LYS A 154 -1.10 -2.00 -9.07
C LYS A 154 -0.23 -1.54 -7.90
N LEU A 155 1.06 -1.88 -7.87
CA LEU A 155 2.00 -1.30 -6.90
C LEU A 155 2.21 0.21 -7.12
N ILE A 156 2.06 0.68 -8.36
CA ILE A 156 2.13 2.10 -8.72
C ILE A 156 0.88 2.82 -8.22
N SER A 157 -0.28 2.31 -8.61
CA SER A 157 -1.59 2.86 -8.27
C SER A 157 -2.67 1.84 -8.59
N ASN A 158 -3.75 1.84 -7.80
CA ASN A 158 -4.94 1.06 -8.12
C ASN A 158 -5.63 1.48 -9.42
N LYS A 159 -5.22 2.62 -9.99
CA LYS A 159 -5.66 3.15 -11.30
C LYS A 159 -4.76 2.75 -12.47
N CYS A 160 -3.74 1.94 -12.25
CA CYS A 160 -2.92 1.37 -13.33
C CYS A 160 -3.31 -0.10 -13.59
N THR A 161 -3.09 -0.56 -14.82
CA THR A 161 -3.15 -1.97 -15.25
C THR A 161 -2.06 -2.20 -16.30
N THR A 162 -1.99 -3.37 -16.92
CA THR A 162 -1.00 -3.70 -17.98
C THR A 162 -1.68 -3.82 -19.34
N ASN A 163 -0.96 -3.57 -20.44
CA ASN A 163 -1.37 -3.96 -21.80
C ASN A 163 -0.62 -5.22 -22.32
N GLY A 164 0.00 -5.96 -21.41
CA GLY A 164 0.85 -7.11 -21.71
C GLY A 164 2.31 -6.74 -22.01
N THR A 165 2.60 -5.47 -22.28
CA THR A 165 3.95 -4.98 -22.55
C THR A 165 4.44 -4.00 -21.47
N ASN A 166 3.58 -3.08 -21.07
CA ASN A 166 3.88 -2.03 -20.10
C ASN A 166 2.63 -1.63 -19.31
N CYS A 167 2.83 -0.89 -18.21
CA CYS A 167 1.71 -0.40 -17.44
C CYS A 167 0.99 0.75 -18.18
N ILE A 168 -0.33 0.76 -18.09
CA ILE A 168 -1.23 1.78 -18.64
C ILE A 168 -2.27 2.16 -17.58
N GLY A 169 -3.02 3.24 -17.80
CA GLY A 169 -4.17 3.54 -16.95
C GLY A 169 -5.30 2.52 -17.16
N ILE A 170 -6.11 2.29 -16.13
CA ILE A 170 -7.35 1.54 -16.28
C ILE A 170 -8.33 2.28 -17.21
N THR A 171 -9.21 1.54 -17.87
CA THR A 171 -10.32 2.06 -18.70
C THR A 171 -11.64 1.45 -18.24
N LEU A 172 -12.75 1.63 -18.96
CA LEU A 172 -13.93 0.77 -18.71
C LEU A 172 -13.59 -0.67 -19.06
N CYS A 173 -14.19 -1.65 -18.39
CA CYS A 173 -13.90 -3.07 -18.66
C CYS A 173 -14.04 -3.41 -20.15
N THR A 174 -15.01 -2.84 -20.86
CA THR A 174 -15.24 -3.09 -22.30
C THR A 174 -14.18 -2.49 -23.22
N GLU A 175 -13.39 -1.54 -22.73
CA GLU A 175 -12.33 -0.86 -23.48
C GLU A 175 -10.93 -1.33 -23.04
N THR A 176 -10.86 -2.00 -21.90
CA THR A 176 -9.61 -2.51 -21.33
C THR A 176 -9.05 -3.60 -22.22
N ASN A 177 -7.72 -3.59 -22.38
CA ASN A 177 -7.03 -4.64 -23.12
C ASN A 177 -7.23 -6.01 -22.45
N VAL A 178 -7.19 -7.04 -23.28
CA VAL A 178 -7.39 -8.43 -22.86
C VAL A 178 -6.07 -9.16 -22.58
N ASP A 179 -4.93 -8.51 -22.82
CA ASP A 179 -3.59 -9.06 -22.66
C ASP A 179 -3.06 -8.76 -21.26
N GLY A 180 -3.69 -9.38 -20.26
CA GLY A 180 -3.33 -9.26 -18.85
C GLY A 180 -3.94 -8.06 -18.12
N GLY A 181 -4.53 -7.10 -18.83
CA GLY A 181 -5.14 -5.90 -18.23
C GLY A 181 -6.59 -6.05 -17.75
N CYS A 182 -7.29 -7.12 -18.15
CA CYS A 182 -8.71 -7.33 -17.85
C CYS A 182 -8.95 -7.79 -16.39
N ALA A 183 -8.61 -6.94 -15.43
CA ALA A 183 -8.75 -7.20 -14.00
C ALA A 183 -9.63 -6.13 -13.32
N THR A 184 -9.39 -4.85 -13.59
CA THR A 184 -10.15 -3.75 -12.98
C THR A 184 -10.29 -2.59 -13.96
N GLY A 185 -11.51 -2.08 -14.08
CA GLY A 185 -11.87 -0.90 -14.84
C GLY A 185 -12.45 0.21 -13.95
N TYR A 186 -12.86 1.32 -14.58
CA TYR A 186 -13.57 2.39 -13.87
C TYR A 186 -14.94 1.96 -13.35
N ASP A 187 -15.53 0.95 -13.98
CA ASP A 187 -16.80 0.29 -13.69
C ASP A 187 -16.66 -0.92 -12.73
N GLY A 188 -15.47 -1.10 -12.13
CA GLY A 188 -15.23 -2.08 -11.08
C GLY A 188 -14.37 -3.26 -11.54
N SER A 189 -14.59 -4.43 -10.93
CA SER A 189 -13.87 -5.65 -11.31
C SER A 189 -14.27 -6.09 -12.72
N CYS A 190 -13.30 -6.56 -13.50
CA CYS A 190 -13.55 -7.07 -14.84
C CYS A 190 -13.41 -8.60 -14.90
N ILE A 191 -13.93 -9.19 -15.97
CA ILE A 191 -13.73 -10.58 -16.32
C ILE A 191 -13.47 -10.71 -17.81
N GLN A 192 -12.45 -11.50 -18.14
CA GLN A 192 -12.11 -11.84 -19.51
C GLN A 192 -12.96 -13.01 -20.00
N SER A 193 -13.40 -12.97 -21.25
CA SER A 193 -14.15 -14.07 -21.85
C SER A 193 -13.96 -14.14 -23.36
N VAL A 194 -14.63 -15.10 -24.00
CA VAL A 194 -14.88 -15.18 -25.44
C VAL A 194 -16.40 -15.03 -25.66
N PRO A 195 -16.88 -14.74 -26.88
CA PRO A 195 -18.32 -14.52 -27.11
C PRO A 195 -19.22 -15.72 -26.79
N ALA A 196 -18.70 -16.94 -26.94
CA ALA A 196 -19.41 -18.18 -26.66
C ALA A 196 -18.42 -19.31 -26.31
N LEU A 197 -18.92 -20.37 -25.68
CA LEU A 197 -18.12 -21.55 -25.33
C LEU A 197 -17.52 -22.17 -26.60
N ASN A 198 -16.22 -22.48 -26.57
CA ASN A 198 -15.45 -22.99 -27.72
C ASN A 198 -15.34 -22.01 -28.91
N SER A 199 -15.65 -20.73 -28.74
CA SER A 199 -15.40 -19.72 -29.78
C SER A 199 -13.89 -19.53 -29.99
N SER A 200 -13.51 -19.30 -31.25
CA SER A 200 -12.16 -18.88 -31.66
C SER A 200 -12.04 -17.37 -31.87
N ASP A 201 -13.12 -16.64 -31.61
CA ASP A 201 -13.15 -15.18 -31.72
C ASP A 201 -12.20 -14.54 -30.70
N PRO A 202 -11.76 -13.29 -30.97
CA PRO A 202 -10.94 -12.54 -30.04
C PRO A 202 -11.57 -12.47 -28.64
N LYS A 203 -10.69 -12.50 -27.63
CA LYS A 203 -11.10 -12.36 -26.25
C LYS A 203 -11.71 -10.97 -26.04
N ILE A 204 -12.70 -10.90 -25.17
CA ILE A 204 -13.38 -9.68 -24.75
C ILE A 204 -13.20 -9.48 -23.24
N CYS A 205 -13.32 -8.23 -22.80
CA CYS A 205 -13.33 -7.87 -21.38
C CYS A 205 -14.67 -7.21 -21.04
N LYS A 206 -15.27 -7.57 -19.91
CA LYS A 206 -16.57 -7.01 -19.46
C LYS A 206 -16.62 -6.89 -17.95
N PRO A 207 -17.57 -6.12 -17.38
CA PRO A 207 -17.76 -6.04 -15.94
C PRO A 207 -18.04 -7.43 -15.35
N PHE A 208 -17.35 -7.75 -14.26
CA PHE A 208 -17.56 -9.00 -13.55
C PHE A 208 -18.86 -8.95 -12.74
N LYS A 209 -19.82 -9.79 -13.11
CA LYS A 209 -21.03 -10.04 -12.31
C LYS A 209 -21.00 -11.43 -11.69
N SER A 210 -20.56 -12.42 -12.47
CA SER A 210 -20.45 -13.81 -12.04
C SER A 210 -19.38 -14.57 -12.82
N CYS A 211 -19.01 -15.76 -12.38
CA CYS A 211 -18.14 -16.64 -13.17
C CYS A 211 -18.82 -17.17 -14.44
N ALA A 212 -20.15 -17.30 -14.44
CA ALA A 212 -20.92 -17.75 -15.60
C ALA A 212 -20.82 -16.80 -16.80
N ASP A 213 -20.32 -15.58 -16.56
CA ASP A 213 -19.98 -14.63 -17.61
C ASP A 213 -18.76 -15.02 -18.43
N ALA A 214 -17.94 -15.97 -17.97
CA ALA A 214 -16.78 -16.48 -18.68
C ALA A 214 -17.05 -17.83 -19.35
N PHE A 215 -17.08 -17.85 -20.68
CA PHE A 215 -17.33 -19.04 -21.48
C PHE A 215 -16.05 -19.84 -21.77
N TYR A 216 -15.37 -20.32 -20.73
CA TYR A 216 -14.21 -21.23 -20.85
C TYR A 216 -14.50 -22.60 -20.26
N ALA A 217 -14.00 -23.65 -20.92
CA ALA A 217 -14.21 -25.05 -20.52
C ALA A 217 -13.04 -25.63 -19.69
N THR A 218 -11.98 -24.85 -19.43
CA THR A 218 -10.82 -25.30 -18.68
C THR A 218 -10.63 -24.48 -17.41
N HIS A 219 -10.20 -25.13 -16.33
CA HIS A 219 -9.89 -24.45 -15.07
C HIS A 219 -8.85 -23.34 -15.26
N LYS A 220 -7.81 -23.60 -16.06
CA LYS A 220 -6.74 -22.64 -16.34
C LYS A 220 -7.28 -21.36 -16.97
N ASP A 221 -8.15 -21.48 -17.97
CA ASP A 221 -8.73 -20.32 -18.64
C ASP A 221 -9.73 -19.58 -17.74
N CYS A 222 -10.53 -20.30 -16.94
CA CYS A 222 -11.38 -19.69 -15.92
C CYS A 222 -10.59 -18.93 -14.85
N GLN A 223 -9.43 -19.43 -14.45
CA GLN A 223 -8.52 -18.76 -13.51
C GLN A 223 -7.76 -17.58 -14.12
N ILE A 224 -7.62 -17.55 -15.45
CA ILE A 224 -7.16 -16.35 -16.17
C ILE A 224 -8.29 -15.30 -16.19
N ALA A 225 -9.53 -15.74 -16.45
CA ALA A 225 -10.70 -14.87 -16.44
C ALA A 225 -10.92 -14.20 -15.07
N ASN A 226 -10.90 -14.98 -14.00
CA ASN A 226 -10.97 -14.49 -12.62
C ASN A 226 -10.48 -15.58 -11.64
N LYS A 227 -9.67 -15.19 -10.65
CA LYS A 227 -9.09 -16.13 -9.66
C LYS A 227 -10.13 -16.84 -8.78
N LYS A 228 -11.37 -16.35 -8.73
CA LYS A 228 -12.47 -16.95 -7.97
C LYS A 228 -13.32 -17.93 -8.78
N CYS A 229 -12.90 -18.29 -9.99
CA CYS A 229 -13.67 -19.15 -10.89
C CYS A 229 -12.94 -20.45 -11.23
N THR A 230 -13.68 -21.54 -11.35
CA THR A 230 -13.25 -22.81 -11.96
C THR A 230 -14.17 -23.15 -13.12
N THR A 231 -14.10 -24.35 -13.69
CA THR A 231 -15.02 -24.81 -14.75
C THR A 231 -15.82 -26.00 -14.28
N ASP A 232 -17.02 -26.20 -14.84
CA ASP A 232 -17.75 -27.47 -14.74
C ASP A 232 -17.44 -28.41 -15.92
N GLY A 233 -16.66 -27.95 -16.91
CA GLY A 233 -16.33 -28.65 -18.13
C GLY A 233 -17.46 -28.72 -19.17
N THR A 234 -18.63 -28.14 -18.90
CA THR A 234 -19.83 -28.29 -19.75
C THR A 234 -20.48 -26.96 -20.12
N THR A 235 -20.71 -26.06 -19.17
CA THR A 235 -21.45 -24.80 -19.38
C THR A 235 -20.56 -23.57 -19.36
N GLY A 236 -19.34 -23.68 -18.85
CA GLY A 236 -18.36 -22.60 -18.83
C GLY A 236 -17.67 -22.50 -17.48
N CYS A 237 -17.38 -21.26 -17.06
CA CYS A 237 -16.82 -21.02 -15.74
C CYS A 237 -17.90 -20.93 -14.67
N ILE A 238 -17.61 -21.52 -13.51
CA ILE A 238 -18.44 -21.50 -12.30
C ILE A 238 -17.64 -20.91 -11.14
N PRO A 239 -18.27 -20.41 -10.07
CA PRO A 239 -17.55 -20.01 -8.86
C PRO A 239 -16.77 -21.17 -8.26
N LEU A 240 -15.65 -20.87 -7.60
CA LEU A 240 -15.03 -21.83 -6.68
C LEU A 240 -16.03 -22.20 -5.58
N GLY A 241 -16.02 -23.47 -5.18
CA GLY A 241 -16.74 -24.01 -4.04
C GLY A 241 -15.89 -25.02 -3.29
N ALA A 242 -16.46 -25.65 -2.26
CA ALA A 242 -15.79 -26.72 -1.54
C ALA A 242 -15.49 -27.90 -2.48
N CYS A 243 -14.32 -28.54 -2.35
CA CYS A 243 -13.90 -29.61 -3.27
C CYS A 243 -14.96 -30.71 -3.46
N SER A 244 -15.66 -31.09 -2.38
CA SER A 244 -16.72 -32.11 -2.40
C SER A 244 -17.94 -31.76 -3.26
N THR A 245 -18.10 -30.49 -3.67
CA THR A 245 -19.23 -30.04 -4.50
C THR A 245 -18.97 -30.21 -6.00
N TYR A 246 -17.72 -30.39 -6.42
CA TYR A 246 -17.39 -30.52 -7.83
C TYR A 246 -17.78 -31.90 -8.36
N GLN A 247 -18.56 -31.90 -9.42
CA GLN A 247 -19.08 -33.11 -10.08
C GLN A 247 -18.24 -33.52 -11.30
N SER A 248 -17.23 -32.72 -11.68
CA SER A 248 -16.40 -32.99 -12.84
C SER A 248 -14.91 -32.84 -12.54
N GLN A 249 -14.12 -33.73 -13.14
CA GLN A 249 -12.67 -33.74 -13.02
C GLN A 249 -12.01 -32.40 -13.44
N PRO A 250 -12.44 -31.72 -14.53
CA PRO A 250 -11.84 -30.45 -14.94
C PRO A 250 -11.96 -29.33 -13.89
N GLY A 251 -13.04 -29.32 -13.11
CA GLY A 251 -13.29 -28.33 -12.06
C GLY A 251 -12.60 -28.61 -10.74
N CYS A 252 -12.30 -29.88 -10.46
CA CYS A 252 -11.70 -30.39 -9.23
C CYS A 252 -10.22 -30.02 -9.12
N GLN A 253 -9.95 -28.75 -8.80
CA GLN A 253 -8.58 -28.22 -8.73
C GLN A 253 -8.35 -27.38 -7.46
N LEU A 254 -9.26 -26.47 -7.12
CA LEU A 254 -9.10 -25.53 -6.01
C LEU A 254 -10.37 -25.40 -5.17
N ASP A 255 -10.18 -25.25 -3.87
CA ASP A 255 -11.22 -24.96 -2.89
C ASP A 255 -11.50 -23.45 -2.82
N ASP A 256 -12.73 -23.05 -2.46
CA ASP A 256 -13.11 -21.64 -2.35
C ASP A 256 -12.43 -20.91 -1.18
N LYS A 257 -12.00 -21.65 -0.15
CA LYS A 257 -11.27 -21.09 1.00
C LYS A 257 -9.78 -20.94 0.72
N GLY A 258 -9.25 -21.61 -0.31
CA GLY A 258 -7.82 -21.69 -0.57
C GLY A 258 -7.06 -22.37 0.58
N SER A 259 -5.75 -22.12 0.69
CA SER A 259 -4.96 -22.69 1.78
C SER A 259 -5.37 -22.08 3.12
N VAL A 260 -5.66 -22.94 4.10
CA VAL A 260 -6.06 -22.55 5.45
C VAL A 260 -4.86 -22.76 6.37
N VAL A 261 -4.44 -21.68 7.02
CA VAL A 261 -3.40 -21.68 8.05
C VAL A 261 -4.06 -21.39 9.39
N GLU A 262 -4.02 -22.36 10.29
CA GLU A 262 -4.49 -22.23 11.66
C GLU A 262 -3.30 -22.38 12.60
N SER A 263 -3.13 -21.42 13.52
CA SER A 263 -2.02 -21.45 14.49
C SER A 263 -0.62 -21.58 13.86
N GLY A 264 -0.42 -21.00 12.66
CA GLY A 264 0.86 -21.01 11.95
C GLY A 264 1.17 -22.31 11.20
N VAL A 265 0.25 -23.27 11.16
CA VAL A 265 0.40 -24.53 10.42
C VAL A 265 -0.70 -24.67 9.37
N ILE A 266 -0.40 -25.31 8.23
CA ILE A 266 -1.37 -25.53 7.16
C ILE A 266 -2.30 -26.67 7.55
N THR A 267 -3.59 -26.39 7.76
CA THR A 267 -4.62 -27.40 8.08
C THR A 267 -5.44 -27.82 6.86
N SER A 268 -5.38 -27.03 5.78
CA SER A 268 -5.86 -27.40 4.45
C SER A 268 -4.99 -26.77 3.38
N THR A 269 -4.65 -27.53 2.35
CA THR A 269 -3.86 -27.01 1.22
C THR A 269 -4.67 -26.11 0.31
N GLY A 270 -6.01 -26.19 0.35
CA GLY A 270 -6.91 -25.51 -0.59
C GLY A 270 -6.91 -26.10 -1.99
N VAL A 271 -6.28 -27.26 -2.17
CA VAL A 271 -6.19 -27.98 -3.45
C VAL A 271 -7.16 -29.15 -3.41
N CYS A 272 -7.84 -29.39 -4.53
CA CYS A 272 -8.73 -30.53 -4.69
C CYS A 272 -8.07 -31.67 -5.47
N THR A 273 -8.46 -32.90 -5.17
CA THR A 273 -8.01 -34.10 -5.88
C THR A 273 -9.20 -34.92 -6.34
N TRP A 274 -9.17 -35.36 -7.60
CA TRP A 274 -10.21 -36.20 -8.18
C TRP A 274 -9.95 -37.67 -7.89
N ASP A 275 -10.86 -38.33 -7.16
CA ASP A 275 -10.79 -39.76 -6.90
C ASP A 275 -11.42 -40.53 -8.08
N MET A 276 -10.56 -41.07 -8.94
CA MET A 276 -10.97 -41.87 -10.11
C MET A 276 -11.80 -43.10 -9.74
N SER A 277 -11.60 -43.69 -8.56
CA SER A 277 -12.29 -44.93 -8.17
C SER A 277 -13.74 -44.65 -7.78
N LYS A 278 -13.99 -43.48 -7.18
CA LYS A 278 -15.33 -43.06 -6.73
C LYS A 278 -15.99 -42.06 -7.67
N SER A 279 -15.25 -41.53 -8.65
CA SER A 279 -15.69 -40.44 -9.52
C SER A 279 -16.23 -39.24 -8.74
N VAL A 280 -15.53 -38.88 -7.66
CA VAL A 280 -15.86 -37.72 -6.82
C VAL A 280 -14.63 -36.85 -6.60
N CYS A 281 -14.86 -35.55 -6.43
CA CYS A 281 -13.83 -34.63 -5.99
C CYS A 281 -13.78 -34.58 -4.46
N ARG A 282 -12.57 -34.42 -3.90
CA ARG A 282 -12.33 -34.29 -2.47
C ARG A 282 -11.14 -33.37 -2.22
N ASP A 283 -10.97 -32.94 -0.97
CA ASP A 283 -9.78 -32.21 -0.55
C ASP A 283 -8.54 -33.08 -0.76
N GLN A 284 -7.41 -32.43 -1.06
CA GLN A 284 -6.11 -33.08 -1.09
C GLN A 284 -5.74 -33.58 0.31
N ILE A 285 -5.32 -34.84 0.40
CA ILE A 285 -4.90 -35.50 1.64
C ILE A 285 -3.41 -35.87 1.58
N CYS A 286 -2.85 -36.38 2.68
CA CYS A 286 -1.42 -36.72 2.76
C CYS A 286 -0.93 -37.60 1.61
N SER A 287 -1.70 -38.62 1.20
CA SER A 287 -1.28 -39.54 0.13
C SER A 287 -1.15 -38.88 -1.25
N ASP A 288 -1.70 -37.67 -1.42
CA ASP A 288 -1.64 -36.91 -2.67
C ASP A 288 -0.45 -35.92 -2.70
N LEU A 289 0.26 -35.77 -1.57
CA LEU A 289 1.39 -34.85 -1.42
C LEU A 289 2.69 -35.53 -1.84
N ASN A 290 3.71 -34.70 -2.10
CA ASN A 290 5.07 -35.17 -2.39
C ASN A 290 6.02 -34.80 -1.25
N GLY A 291 6.80 -35.76 -0.76
CA GLY A 291 7.80 -35.52 0.28
C GLY A 291 8.33 -36.80 0.90
N VAL A 292 9.63 -36.84 1.17
CA VAL A 292 10.31 -38.01 1.76
C VAL A 292 10.78 -37.77 3.21
N THR A 293 10.56 -36.57 3.75
CA THR A 293 10.89 -36.23 5.14
C THR A 293 9.69 -35.63 5.86
N HIS A 294 9.62 -35.87 7.18
CA HIS A 294 8.58 -35.32 8.04
C HIS A 294 8.45 -33.79 7.88
N SER A 295 9.57 -33.08 7.88
CA SER A 295 9.58 -31.61 7.74
C SER A 295 8.99 -31.13 6.41
N ILE A 296 9.21 -31.84 5.30
CA ILE A 296 8.67 -31.49 3.98
C ILE A 296 7.17 -31.79 3.90
N CYS A 297 6.71 -32.90 4.49
CA CYS A 297 5.29 -33.26 4.49
C CYS A 297 4.47 -32.36 5.43
N ASN A 298 5.01 -32.12 6.63
CA ASN A 298 4.32 -31.36 7.67
C ASN A 298 4.20 -29.87 7.33
N SER A 299 5.13 -29.32 6.55
CA SER A 299 5.05 -27.95 6.05
C SER A 299 3.97 -27.76 4.98
N GLN A 300 3.58 -28.84 4.27
CA GLN A 300 2.51 -28.81 3.27
C GLN A 300 1.14 -29.04 3.90
N LEU A 301 1.04 -29.96 4.86
CA LEU A 301 -0.17 -30.21 5.63
C LEU A 301 0.22 -30.76 7.01
N SER A 302 -0.24 -30.10 8.07
CA SER A 302 0.22 -30.29 9.45
C SER A 302 -0.10 -31.68 10.03
N THR A 303 -1.02 -32.42 9.40
CA THR A 303 -1.43 -33.77 9.78
C THR A 303 -0.58 -34.86 9.09
N CYS A 304 0.32 -34.49 8.19
CA CYS A 304 1.11 -35.42 7.39
C CYS A 304 2.54 -35.61 7.91
N THR A 305 3.06 -36.82 7.73
CA THR A 305 4.45 -37.24 7.99
C THR A 305 4.96 -38.09 6.82
N SER A 306 6.24 -38.48 6.79
CA SER A 306 6.84 -39.29 5.71
C SER A 306 7.22 -40.70 6.18
N ASP A 307 7.03 -41.72 5.35
CA ASP A 307 7.51 -43.09 5.59
C ASP A 307 8.76 -43.47 4.77
N VAL A 308 9.55 -42.47 4.32
CA VAL A 308 10.73 -42.61 3.43
C VAL A 308 10.35 -42.95 1.97
N ILE A 309 9.11 -43.33 1.67
CA ILE A 309 8.65 -43.68 0.32
C ILE A 309 7.55 -42.73 -0.18
N GLN A 310 6.57 -42.33 0.65
CA GLN A 310 5.53 -41.32 0.37
C GLN A 310 4.97 -40.64 1.65
N PRO A 311 4.23 -39.52 1.57
CA PRO A 311 3.58 -38.92 2.75
C PRO A 311 2.36 -39.71 3.22
N LYS A 312 2.24 -39.93 4.54
CA LYS A 312 1.10 -40.60 5.20
C LYS A 312 0.57 -39.77 6.36
N LEU A 313 -0.66 -40.07 6.78
CA LEU A 313 -1.27 -39.47 7.97
C LEU A 313 -0.52 -39.93 9.24
N PHE A 314 -0.22 -39.00 10.15
CA PHE A 314 0.55 -39.27 11.39
C PHE A 314 0.00 -40.46 12.22
N VAL A 315 -1.32 -40.63 12.25
CA VAL A 315 -2.01 -41.71 12.99
C VAL A 315 -1.77 -43.10 12.39
N GLN A 316 -1.57 -43.19 11.07
CA GLN A 316 -1.52 -44.48 10.36
C GLN A 316 -0.16 -45.17 10.51
N GLN A 317 0.91 -44.39 10.66
CA GLN A 317 2.26 -44.92 10.92
C GLN A 317 2.41 -45.48 12.35
N LEU A 318 1.66 -44.96 13.32
CA LEU A 318 1.59 -45.50 14.68
C LEU A 318 0.95 -46.89 14.73
N LEU A 319 -0.03 -47.18 13.86
CA LEU A 319 -0.66 -48.50 13.73
C LEU A 319 0.26 -49.54 13.07
N GLU A 320 1.00 -49.17 12.03
CA GLU A 320 1.92 -50.11 11.35
C GLU A 320 3.14 -50.46 12.23
N MET A 321 3.60 -49.53 13.08
CA MET A 321 4.67 -49.82 14.07
C MET A 321 4.22 -50.70 15.25
N MET A 322 2.91 -50.86 15.47
CA MET A 322 2.37 -51.74 16.52
C MET A 322 2.42 -53.23 16.15
N GLU A 323 2.51 -53.60 14.87
CA GLU A 323 2.58 -55.03 14.48
C GLU A 323 3.98 -55.64 14.60
N PHE A 324 5.05 -54.84 14.70
CA PHE A 324 6.43 -55.34 14.69
C PHE A 324 7.14 -55.31 16.06
N ALA A 325 6.51 -54.81 17.13
CA ALA A 325 7.17 -54.58 18.42
C ALA A 325 6.53 -55.33 19.60
N PHE A 326 6.28 -56.64 19.46
CA PHE A 326 6.17 -57.51 20.63
C PHE A 326 7.57 -57.80 21.20
N GLY A 327 8.06 -56.90 22.06
CA GLY A 327 9.38 -57.06 22.66
C GLY A 327 9.77 -56.01 23.70
N ARG A 328 9.22 -56.18 24.92
CA ARG A 328 9.65 -55.62 26.22
C ARG A 328 9.29 -54.16 26.57
N LEU A 329 8.27 -54.10 27.44
CA LEU A 329 8.03 -53.16 28.55
C LEU A 329 9.12 -52.10 28.83
N VAL A 330 8.79 -50.84 28.53
CA VAL A 330 8.62 -49.81 29.58
C VAL A 330 7.27 -49.11 29.32
N LEU A 331 6.40 -49.33 30.29
CA LEU A 331 5.04 -48.83 30.52
C LEU A 331 5.09 -47.27 30.65
N LEU A 332 4.21 -46.45 30.07
CA LEU A 332 2.84 -46.14 30.51
C LEU A 332 2.24 -45.05 29.60
N LEU A 333 0.93 -45.14 29.37
CA LEU A 333 0.00 -44.06 28.98
C LEU A 333 0.13 -43.53 27.54
N ILE A 334 -0.62 -44.11 26.60
CA ILE A 334 -1.60 -43.46 25.70
C ILE A 334 -2.22 -44.61 24.89
N ILE A 335 -3.10 -45.39 25.51
CA ILE A 335 -4.14 -46.12 24.77
C ILE A 335 -5.43 -45.83 25.53
N ILE A 336 -6.43 -45.33 24.78
CA ILE A 336 -7.83 -45.10 25.15
C ILE A 336 -8.13 -43.85 26.00
N GLN A 337 -8.20 -42.69 25.34
CA GLN A 337 -9.31 -41.75 25.55
C GLN A 337 -9.78 -41.21 24.18
N PRO A 338 -11.09 -41.14 23.90
CA PRO A 338 -11.61 -40.65 22.62
C PRO A 338 -11.53 -39.11 22.46
N ASN A 339 -10.85 -38.41 23.36
CA ASN A 339 -10.66 -36.96 23.31
C ASN A 339 -9.16 -36.67 23.41
N VAL A 340 -8.49 -36.47 22.29
CA VAL A 340 -7.22 -35.74 22.30
C VAL A 340 -7.63 -34.28 22.41
N ASP A 341 -7.58 -33.72 23.63
CA ASP A 341 -7.77 -32.29 23.81
C ASP A 341 -6.61 -31.58 23.10
N TYR A 342 -6.90 -31.02 21.93
CA TYR A 342 -5.98 -30.17 21.20
C TYR A 342 -5.63 -28.98 22.09
N PHE A 343 -4.33 -28.67 22.22
CA PHE A 343 -3.86 -27.50 22.96
C PHE A 343 -4.56 -26.25 22.42
N SER A 344 -5.47 -25.72 23.23
CA SER A 344 -6.41 -24.66 22.90
C SER A 344 -6.04 -23.38 23.64
N CYS A 345 -6.70 -22.26 23.32
CA CYS A 345 -6.47 -21.03 24.06
C CYS A 345 -6.73 -21.19 25.57
N ALA A 346 -7.68 -22.05 25.97
CA ALA A 346 -8.00 -22.25 27.38
C ALA A 346 -6.87 -22.95 28.15
N ASP A 347 -5.97 -23.66 27.47
CA ASP A 347 -4.88 -24.43 28.07
C ASP A 347 -3.65 -23.55 28.40
N ILE A 348 -3.60 -22.33 27.86
CA ILE A 348 -2.50 -21.38 28.07
C ILE A 348 -2.60 -20.82 29.50
N GLN A 349 -1.62 -21.18 30.33
CA GLN A 349 -1.50 -20.67 31.70
C GLN A 349 -1.01 -19.21 31.70
N ASN A 350 -1.48 -18.42 32.68
CA ASN A 350 -1.14 -17.00 32.85
C ASN A 350 -1.52 -16.09 31.66
N GLY A 351 -2.61 -16.42 30.96
CA GLY A 351 -3.14 -15.70 29.81
C GLY A 351 -3.75 -14.31 30.08
N THR A 352 -3.21 -13.54 31.02
CA THR A 352 -3.73 -12.22 31.42
C THR A 352 -3.35 -11.08 30.46
N SER A 353 -2.43 -11.34 29.52
CA SER A 353 -2.03 -10.37 28.50
C SER A 353 -1.97 -11.02 27.11
N ILE A 354 -2.14 -10.19 26.08
CA ILE A 354 -2.06 -10.65 24.68
C ILE A 354 -0.68 -11.20 24.31
N SER A 355 0.39 -10.63 24.86
CA SER A 355 1.74 -11.09 24.54
C SER A 355 1.95 -12.53 24.99
N VAL A 356 1.34 -12.93 26.11
CA VAL A 356 1.36 -14.33 26.57
C VAL A 356 0.50 -15.20 25.66
N CYS A 357 -0.74 -14.78 25.37
CA CYS A 357 -1.65 -15.57 24.54
C CYS A 357 -1.14 -15.78 23.10
N GLN A 358 -0.66 -14.72 22.45
CA GLN A 358 -0.18 -14.76 21.08
C GLN A 358 1.21 -15.39 20.93
N ALA A 359 2.04 -15.36 21.98
CA ALA A 359 3.31 -16.09 21.97
C ALA A 359 3.10 -17.60 22.00
N ALA A 360 2.04 -18.08 22.67
CA ALA A 360 1.68 -19.49 22.69
C ALA A 360 0.91 -19.91 21.44
N LEU A 361 -0.11 -19.16 21.04
CA LEU A 361 -0.93 -19.42 19.86
C LEU A 361 -1.37 -18.08 19.20
N PRO A 362 -0.96 -17.79 17.95
CA PRO A 362 -1.27 -16.50 17.30
C PRO A 362 -2.77 -16.20 17.14
N SER A 363 -3.62 -17.23 17.14
CA SER A 363 -5.08 -17.15 17.03
C SER A 363 -5.78 -16.83 18.36
N CYS A 364 -5.05 -16.79 19.48
CA CYS A 364 -5.59 -16.51 20.80
C CYS A 364 -5.39 -15.04 21.21
N ILE A 365 -6.37 -14.49 21.93
CA ILE A 365 -6.29 -13.18 22.58
C ILE A 365 -6.56 -13.33 24.07
N SER A 366 -6.16 -12.35 24.88
CA SER A 366 -6.50 -12.36 26.30
C SER A 366 -7.87 -11.72 26.53
N ASN A 367 -8.67 -12.30 27.43
CA ASN A 367 -9.84 -11.64 27.98
C ASN A 367 -9.56 -10.84 29.27
N GLY A 368 -8.29 -10.77 29.70
CA GLY A 368 -7.84 -10.18 30.96
C GLY A 368 -7.61 -11.19 32.08
N THR A 369 -8.06 -12.44 31.93
CA THR A 369 -7.89 -13.50 32.93
C THR A 369 -7.33 -14.78 32.31
N ILE A 370 -7.85 -15.18 31.15
CA ILE A 370 -7.44 -16.35 30.37
C ILE A 370 -7.29 -15.99 28.90
N CYS A 371 -6.63 -16.87 28.14
CA CYS A 371 -6.63 -16.77 26.70
C CYS A 371 -7.93 -17.36 26.12
N ILE A 372 -8.50 -16.69 25.13
CA ILE A 372 -9.70 -17.09 24.39
C ILE A 372 -9.43 -17.03 22.88
N PRO A 373 -10.18 -17.79 22.05
CA PRO A 373 -10.06 -17.69 20.60
C PRO A 373 -10.43 -16.30 20.09
N LYS A 374 -9.67 -15.78 19.11
CA LYS A 374 -10.05 -14.56 18.39
C LYS A 374 -11.31 -14.83 17.57
N ALA A 375 -12.32 -13.98 17.72
CA ALA A 375 -13.63 -14.09 17.09
C ALA A 375 -14.13 -12.70 16.63
N LYS A 376 -15.40 -12.60 16.24
CA LYS A 376 -16.03 -11.32 15.85
C LYS A 376 -16.21 -10.41 17.05
N CYS A 377 -16.22 -9.09 16.87
CA CYS A 377 -16.37 -8.13 17.97
C CYS A 377 -17.56 -8.45 18.89
N SER A 378 -18.70 -8.85 18.32
CA SER A 378 -19.92 -9.16 19.08
C SER A 378 -19.82 -10.33 20.06
N THR A 379 -18.75 -11.14 20.00
CA THR A 379 -18.58 -12.30 20.90
C THR A 379 -17.83 -11.94 22.19
N TYR A 380 -17.21 -10.77 22.25
CA TYR A 380 -16.40 -10.38 23.41
C TYR A 380 -17.23 -9.69 24.47
N THR A 381 -16.97 -10.05 25.74
CA THR A 381 -17.67 -9.50 26.91
C THR A 381 -16.75 -8.73 27.85
N THR A 382 -15.44 -8.73 27.58
CA THR A 382 -14.45 -7.99 28.38
C THR A 382 -13.80 -6.88 27.55
N LYS A 383 -13.47 -5.77 28.22
CA LYS A 383 -12.79 -4.63 27.61
C LYS A 383 -11.48 -5.02 26.95
N THR A 384 -10.70 -5.86 27.64
CA THR A 384 -9.42 -6.37 27.16
C THR A 384 -9.56 -7.13 25.84
N ALA A 385 -10.47 -8.10 25.75
CA ALA A 385 -10.70 -8.83 24.51
C ALA A 385 -11.23 -7.93 23.38
N CYS A 386 -12.16 -7.02 23.72
CA CYS A 386 -12.76 -6.12 22.75
C CYS A 386 -11.72 -5.21 22.09
N ASN A 387 -10.88 -4.58 22.89
CA ASN A 387 -9.93 -3.56 22.41
C ASN A 387 -8.76 -4.13 21.60
N PHE A 388 -8.64 -5.46 21.50
CA PHE A 388 -7.73 -6.12 20.56
C PHE A 388 -8.26 -6.18 19.12
N GLY A 389 -9.57 -6.00 18.93
CA GLY A 389 -10.20 -6.15 17.62
C GLY A 389 -10.63 -7.58 17.31
N GLY A 390 -11.63 -7.69 16.45
CA GLY A 390 -12.24 -8.93 16.01
C GLY A 390 -11.69 -9.40 14.66
N LEU A 391 -12.20 -10.53 14.19
CA LEU A 391 -12.02 -10.99 12.80
C LEU A 391 -12.73 -10.06 11.79
N ASP A 392 -13.66 -9.25 12.25
CA ASP A 392 -14.47 -8.29 11.50
C ASP A 392 -13.94 -6.84 11.57
N GLY A 393 -12.92 -6.56 12.40
CA GLY A 393 -12.23 -5.26 12.41
C GLY A 393 -11.97 -4.69 13.80
N LEU A 394 -11.84 -3.37 13.87
CA LEU A 394 -11.69 -2.64 15.14
C LEU A 394 -12.99 -2.72 15.92
N CYS A 395 -12.92 -3.04 17.21
CA CYS A 395 -14.10 -3.11 18.06
C CYS A 395 -14.20 -1.93 19.02
N VAL A 396 -15.40 -1.71 19.55
CA VAL A 396 -15.72 -0.74 20.59
C VAL A 396 -16.37 -1.44 21.76
N PHE A 397 -15.83 -1.22 22.95
CA PHE A 397 -16.37 -1.72 24.20
C PHE A 397 -17.36 -0.75 24.83
N THR A 398 -18.47 -1.28 25.34
CA THR A 398 -19.45 -0.57 26.16
C THR A 398 -19.58 -1.25 27.51
N GLN A 399 -19.20 -0.55 28.57
CA GLN A 399 -19.27 -1.05 29.94
C GLN A 399 -20.73 -1.35 30.34
N SER A 400 -20.94 -2.47 31.04
CA SER A 400 -22.26 -2.80 31.59
C SER A 400 -22.66 -1.79 32.67
N THR A 401 -23.92 -1.33 32.64
CA THR A 401 -24.50 -0.41 33.63
C THR A 401 -25.32 -1.11 34.72
N SER A 402 -25.27 -2.44 34.79
CA SER A 402 -25.99 -3.18 35.83
C SER A 402 -25.42 -2.89 37.22
N ALA A 403 -26.27 -2.86 38.24
CA ALA A 403 -25.85 -2.59 39.63
C ALA A 403 -24.86 -3.62 40.20
N GLN A 404 -24.67 -4.75 39.51
CA GLN A 404 -23.73 -5.83 39.81
C GLN A 404 -22.66 -6.02 38.72
N ALA A 405 -22.47 -5.04 37.84
CA ALA A 405 -21.48 -5.14 36.76
C ALA A 405 -20.07 -5.29 37.33
N VAL A 406 -19.35 -6.31 36.88
CA VAL A 406 -17.92 -6.47 37.16
C VAL A 406 -17.17 -5.40 36.37
N ALA A 407 -16.14 -4.80 36.98
CA ALA A 407 -15.25 -3.87 36.28
C ALA A 407 -14.73 -4.51 34.98
N ASP A 408 -14.68 -3.74 33.90
CA ASP A 408 -14.25 -4.17 32.56
C ASP A 408 -15.12 -5.27 31.90
N SER A 409 -16.31 -5.56 32.45
CA SER A 409 -17.33 -6.41 31.80
C SER A 409 -18.42 -5.60 31.11
N GLY A 410 -18.83 -6.03 29.92
CA GLY A 410 -19.74 -5.25 29.07
C GLY A 410 -20.05 -5.93 27.75
N THR A 411 -20.45 -5.13 26.76
CA THR A 411 -20.70 -5.57 25.40
C THR A 411 -19.64 -5.00 24.46
N CYS A 412 -19.33 -5.76 23.41
CA CYS A 412 -18.38 -5.35 22.39
C CYS A 412 -19.06 -5.34 21.03
N THR A 413 -18.78 -4.34 20.20
CA THR A 413 -19.40 -4.20 18.87
C THR A 413 -18.36 -3.77 17.84
N LEU A 414 -18.61 -4.04 16.56
CA LEU A 414 -17.78 -3.53 15.48
C LEU A 414 -17.83 -2.00 15.45
N MET A 415 -16.66 -1.35 15.37
CA MET A 415 -16.59 0.09 15.18
C MET A 415 -17.09 0.44 13.78
N ASN A 416 -18.19 1.21 13.71
CA ASN A 416 -18.80 1.61 12.44
C ASN A 416 -18.66 3.12 12.15
N SER A 417 -18.13 3.89 13.12
CA SER A 417 -17.83 5.31 12.99
C SER A 417 -16.89 5.72 14.13
N CYS A 418 -16.24 6.89 14.01
CA CYS A 418 -15.48 7.45 15.14
C CYS A 418 -16.39 7.65 16.37
N SER A 419 -17.60 8.18 16.18
CA SER A 419 -18.55 8.42 17.27
C SER A 419 -18.98 7.17 18.04
N SER A 420 -18.87 5.98 17.43
CA SER A 420 -19.12 4.73 18.13
C SER A 420 -18.21 4.58 19.35
N ALA A 421 -16.98 5.09 19.28
CA ALA A 421 -15.97 4.97 20.32
C ALA A 421 -15.94 6.16 21.31
N ASN A 422 -17.00 6.97 21.44
CA ASN A 422 -17.01 8.15 22.34
C ASN A 422 -16.64 7.83 23.79
N ASN A 423 -16.91 6.62 24.26
CA ASN A 423 -16.61 6.16 25.62
C ASN A 423 -15.43 5.15 25.67
N ASP A 424 -14.73 4.96 24.56
CA ASP A 424 -13.65 3.98 24.44
C ASP A 424 -12.42 4.60 23.77
N GLN A 425 -11.58 5.22 24.59
CA GLN A 425 -10.34 5.86 24.15
C GLN A 425 -9.46 4.91 23.35
N THR A 426 -9.33 3.66 23.79
CA THR A 426 -8.44 2.69 23.15
C THR A 426 -8.92 2.36 21.74
N ALA A 427 -10.22 2.15 21.55
CA ALA A 427 -10.79 1.95 20.22
C ALA A 427 -10.61 3.18 19.31
N CYS A 428 -10.83 4.38 19.86
CA CYS A 428 -10.63 5.62 19.10
C CYS A 428 -9.16 5.81 18.66
N VAL A 429 -8.22 5.59 19.58
CA VAL A 429 -6.77 5.69 19.31
C VAL A 429 -6.30 4.60 18.35
N ALA A 430 -6.87 3.40 18.41
CA ALA A 430 -6.60 2.35 17.42
C ALA A 430 -7.05 2.76 16.00
N ALA A 431 -7.98 3.72 15.88
CA ALA A 431 -8.43 4.34 14.64
C ALA A 431 -7.82 5.74 14.39
N GLN A 432 -6.67 6.07 14.99
CA GLN A 432 -6.04 7.40 14.88
C GLN A 432 -5.66 7.84 13.46
N ASP A 433 -5.70 6.93 12.48
CA ASP A 433 -5.48 7.26 11.07
C ASP A 433 -6.67 8.00 10.44
N ARG A 434 -7.83 7.99 11.10
CA ARG A 434 -9.09 8.63 10.64
C ARG A 434 -9.91 9.29 11.76
N CYS A 435 -9.63 9.00 13.03
CA CYS A 435 -10.36 9.50 14.19
C CYS A 435 -9.46 10.28 15.16
N SER A 436 -10.03 11.31 15.78
CA SER A 436 -9.41 12.14 16.82
C SER A 436 -10.14 11.96 18.15
N TRP A 437 -9.38 11.63 19.19
CA TRP A 437 -9.87 11.51 20.56
C TRP A 437 -9.75 12.85 21.30
N SER A 438 -10.83 13.25 21.96
CA SER A 438 -10.82 14.35 22.93
C SER A 438 -11.21 13.80 24.31
N PRO A 439 -10.33 13.93 25.33
CA PRO A 439 -10.61 13.40 26.67
C PRO A 439 -11.74 14.18 27.35
N ALA A 440 -12.44 13.52 28.28
CA ALA A 440 -13.46 14.15 29.10
C ALA A 440 -12.86 15.25 30.01
N SER A 441 -13.62 16.31 30.25
CA SER A 441 -13.33 17.35 31.24
C SER A 441 -14.49 17.46 32.24
N SER A 442 -14.38 18.33 33.24
CA SER A 442 -15.41 18.50 34.29
C SER A 442 -16.81 18.85 33.78
N SER A 443 -16.95 19.29 32.52
CA SER A 443 -18.22 19.68 31.90
C SER A 443 -18.49 19.05 30.53
N ILE A 444 -17.57 18.22 30.01
CA ILE A 444 -17.65 17.66 28.65
C ILE A 444 -17.32 16.17 28.71
N THR A 445 -18.22 15.33 28.19
CA THR A 445 -17.95 13.89 28.01
C THR A 445 -16.87 13.68 26.96
N SER A 446 -16.11 12.59 27.07
CA SER A 446 -15.15 12.24 26.02
C SER A 446 -15.85 12.10 24.66
N ILE A 447 -15.13 12.45 23.59
CA ILE A 447 -15.67 12.38 22.24
C ILE A 447 -14.60 11.86 21.27
N CYS A 448 -15.01 10.96 20.40
CA CYS A 448 -14.21 10.45 19.30
C CYS A 448 -14.85 10.92 17.99
N THR A 449 -14.13 11.77 17.24
CA THR A 449 -14.66 12.39 16.02
C THR A 449 -13.78 12.05 14.82
N SER A 450 -14.34 12.11 13.61
CA SER A 450 -13.53 12.02 12.40
C SER A 450 -12.53 13.16 12.36
N HIS A 451 -11.34 12.90 11.81
CA HIS A 451 -10.34 13.93 11.63
C HIS A 451 -10.89 15.09 10.79
N THR A 452 -10.47 16.30 11.16
CA THR A 452 -10.45 17.46 10.28
C THR A 452 -9.02 17.67 9.82
N CYS A 453 -8.80 18.48 8.79
CA CYS A 453 -7.43 18.86 8.41
C CYS A 453 -6.62 19.45 9.56
N GLY A 454 -7.27 20.22 10.44
CA GLY A 454 -6.64 20.78 11.63
C GLY A 454 -6.22 19.69 12.62
N THR A 455 -7.14 18.79 12.99
CA THR A 455 -6.82 17.74 13.98
C THR A 455 -5.85 16.70 13.42
N TYR A 456 -5.92 16.39 12.12
CA TYR A 456 -4.97 15.50 11.47
C TYR A 456 -3.56 16.08 11.44
N ASN A 457 -3.42 17.38 11.14
CA ASN A 457 -2.13 18.07 11.17
C ASN A 457 -1.52 18.09 12.58
N GLN A 458 -2.33 18.24 13.63
CA GLN A 458 -1.84 18.18 15.01
C GLN A 458 -1.29 16.81 15.40
N VAL A 459 -1.92 15.73 14.93
CA VAL A 459 -1.51 14.35 15.25
C VAL A 459 -0.36 13.88 14.37
N SER A 460 -0.41 14.15 13.06
CA SER A 460 0.59 13.68 12.09
C SER A 460 1.80 14.62 11.94
N GLY A 461 1.69 15.86 12.42
CA GLY A 461 2.69 16.92 12.22
C GLY A 461 2.76 17.46 10.79
N THR A 462 1.90 17.01 9.89
CA THR A 462 1.91 17.42 8.47
C THR A 462 0.49 17.73 7.97
N CYS A 463 0.32 18.90 7.35
CA CYS A 463 -0.92 19.22 6.66
C CYS A 463 -1.00 18.44 5.35
N SER A 464 -1.70 17.31 5.39
CA SER A 464 -1.76 16.35 4.29
C SER A 464 -3.13 15.69 4.22
N ARG A 465 -3.38 14.99 3.12
CA ARG A 465 -4.63 14.27 2.89
C ARG A 465 -4.71 13.02 3.79
N PHE A 466 -5.91 12.62 4.14
CA PHE A 466 -6.18 11.38 4.86
C PHE A 466 -7.46 10.71 4.36
N PHE A 467 -7.60 9.42 4.60
CA PHE A 467 -8.80 8.69 4.23
C PHE A 467 -9.95 8.98 5.20
N ASN A 468 -11.15 9.14 4.66
CA ASN A 468 -12.36 9.16 5.46
C ASN A 468 -12.67 7.75 6.00
N TRP A 469 -13.71 7.67 6.84
CA TRP A 469 -14.11 6.43 7.49
C TRP A 469 -14.33 5.26 6.50
N ASP A 470 -14.90 5.54 5.33
CA ASP A 470 -15.16 4.55 4.27
C ASP A 470 -13.91 3.96 3.61
N LYS A 471 -12.72 4.53 3.86
CA LYS A 471 -11.44 4.24 3.19
C LYS A 471 -11.47 4.35 1.64
N GLN A 472 -12.51 4.95 1.08
CA GLN A 472 -12.70 5.15 -0.35
C GLN A 472 -12.57 6.63 -0.72
N SER A 473 -13.10 7.52 0.12
CA SER A 473 -12.99 8.96 -0.04
C SER A 473 -11.84 9.51 0.78
N GLN A 474 -11.22 10.59 0.29
CA GLN A 474 -10.11 11.26 0.97
C GLN A 474 -10.51 12.69 1.31
N GLN A 475 -10.17 13.13 2.51
CA GLN A 475 -10.16 14.53 2.87
C GLN A 475 -8.84 15.13 2.39
N ILE A 476 -8.92 16.09 1.47
CA ILE A 476 -7.76 16.83 0.96
C ILE A 476 -7.56 18.07 1.82
N CYS A 477 -6.32 18.30 2.24
CA CYS A 477 -5.94 19.37 3.15
C CYS A 477 -4.77 20.16 2.56
N SER A 478 -4.77 21.48 2.69
CA SER A 478 -3.64 22.34 2.32
C SER A 478 -3.40 23.42 3.37
N MET A 479 -2.19 23.96 3.41
CA MET A 479 -1.83 25.05 4.32
C MET A 479 -2.24 26.39 3.72
N ILE A 480 -3.26 27.02 4.32
CA ILE A 480 -3.71 28.35 3.93
C ILE A 480 -3.47 29.29 5.11
N ASN A 481 -2.61 30.29 4.92
CA ASN A 481 -2.25 31.29 5.95
C ASN A 481 -1.79 30.66 7.29
N GLY A 482 -1.02 29.57 7.22
CA GLY A 482 -0.52 28.88 8.40
C GLY A 482 -1.53 27.94 9.08
N ILE A 483 -2.74 27.81 8.56
CA ILE A 483 -3.78 26.92 9.08
C ILE A 483 -4.00 25.78 8.08
N CYS A 484 -4.03 24.54 8.56
CA CYS A 484 -4.33 23.38 7.73
C CYS A 484 -5.84 23.27 7.52
N THR A 485 -6.30 23.53 6.30
CA THR A 485 -7.73 23.62 5.97
C THR A 485 -8.13 22.60 4.91
N ALA A 486 -9.39 22.15 5.01
CA ALA A 486 -10.02 21.37 3.95
C ALA A 486 -10.00 22.18 2.66
N THR A 487 -9.47 21.59 1.60
CA THR A 487 -9.23 22.30 0.34
C THR A 487 -9.89 21.54 -0.79
N ASP A 488 -10.67 22.26 -1.58
CA ASP A 488 -11.19 21.73 -2.84
C ASP A 488 -9.99 21.50 -3.77
N PRO A 489 -9.75 20.26 -4.24
CA PRO A 489 -8.64 19.97 -5.13
C PRO A 489 -8.59 20.88 -6.36
N SER A 490 -9.72 21.36 -6.88
CA SER A 490 -9.76 22.29 -8.02
C SER A 490 -9.08 23.63 -7.76
N THR A 491 -8.97 24.04 -6.49
CA THR A 491 -8.36 25.31 -6.06
C THR A 491 -6.87 25.19 -5.70
N LEU A 492 -6.31 23.97 -5.70
CA LEU A 492 -4.89 23.75 -5.43
C LEU A 492 -4.02 24.44 -6.48
N LYS A 493 -2.81 24.86 -6.08
CA LYS A 493 -1.82 25.43 -7.00
C LYS A 493 -1.19 24.34 -7.86
N GLN A 494 -0.54 24.73 -8.96
CA GLN A 494 0.12 23.80 -9.89
C GLN A 494 1.05 22.79 -9.20
N SER A 495 1.91 23.23 -8.28
CA SER A 495 2.86 22.37 -7.53
C SER A 495 2.17 21.33 -6.66
N ASP A 496 0.97 21.68 -6.19
CA ASP A 496 0.25 20.98 -5.14
C ASP A 496 -0.81 20.04 -5.72
N CYS A 497 -1.26 20.37 -6.94
CA CYS A 497 -2.37 19.75 -7.64
C CYS A 497 -2.31 18.23 -7.64
N PHE A 498 -1.17 17.66 -8.02
CA PHE A 498 -1.03 16.22 -8.18
C PHE A 498 -0.81 15.53 -6.83
N ASN A 499 0.09 16.08 -6.00
CA ASN A 499 0.53 15.43 -4.76
C ASN A 499 -0.51 15.55 -3.64
N LEU A 500 -1.09 16.74 -3.43
CA LEU A 500 -2.07 16.96 -2.36
C LEU A 500 -3.43 16.35 -2.68
N SER A 501 -3.79 16.22 -3.96
CA SER A 501 -5.00 15.51 -4.38
C SER A 501 -4.90 13.98 -4.32
N GLY A 502 -3.74 13.44 -3.93
CA GLY A 502 -3.52 12.00 -3.95
C GLY A 502 -3.60 11.41 -5.35
N TYR A 503 -3.09 12.15 -6.34
CA TYR A 503 -2.99 11.73 -7.74
C TYR A 503 -4.35 11.59 -8.46
N THR A 504 -5.39 12.21 -7.90
CA THR A 504 -6.75 12.20 -8.49
C THR A 504 -7.03 13.44 -9.35
N TYR A 505 -6.16 14.46 -9.29
CA TYR A 505 -6.25 15.70 -10.07
C TYR A 505 -4.90 16.06 -10.73
N THR A 506 -4.95 16.70 -11.89
CA THR A 506 -3.80 17.28 -12.60
C THR A 506 -4.03 18.74 -12.91
N TRP A 507 -2.94 19.52 -13.02
CA TRP A 507 -3.02 20.96 -13.31
C TRP A 507 -3.38 21.19 -14.78
N ASN A 508 -4.48 21.90 -15.04
CA ASN A 508 -4.80 22.38 -16.38
C ASN A 508 -4.30 23.82 -16.51
N SER A 509 -3.23 24.00 -17.31
CA SER A 509 -2.62 25.30 -17.56
C SER A 509 -3.53 26.28 -18.31
N SER A 510 -4.42 25.78 -19.16
CA SER A 510 -5.36 26.61 -19.93
C SER A 510 -6.51 27.14 -19.07
N ALA A 511 -6.96 26.35 -18.09
CA ALA A 511 -8.02 26.73 -17.17
C ALA A 511 -7.49 27.38 -15.86
N GLY A 512 -6.17 27.37 -15.65
CA GLY A 512 -5.53 27.92 -14.45
C GLY A 512 -5.97 27.24 -13.16
N LYS A 513 -6.37 25.97 -13.22
CA LYS A 513 -6.92 25.23 -12.08
C LYS A 513 -6.68 23.73 -12.17
N CYS A 514 -6.76 23.06 -11.03
CA CYS A 514 -6.75 21.61 -10.98
C CYS A 514 -8.05 21.05 -11.53
N GLN A 515 -7.94 19.98 -12.29
CA GLN A 515 -9.08 19.23 -12.80
C GLN A 515 -8.91 17.77 -12.44
N VAL A 516 -10.04 17.09 -12.21
CA VAL A 516 -10.05 15.63 -12.05
C VAL A 516 -9.26 15.06 -13.20
N CYS A 517 -8.40 14.08 -12.92
CA CYS A 517 -7.74 13.28 -13.94
C CYS A 517 -8.83 12.64 -14.81
N THR A 518 -9.23 13.35 -15.85
CA THR A 518 -10.22 12.93 -16.82
C THR A 518 -9.47 12.22 -17.92
N LYS A 519 -10.07 11.13 -18.38
CA LYS A 519 -9.65 10.39 -19.55
C LYS A 519 -9.43 11.42 -20.68
N GLN A 520 -8.20 11.60 -21.15
CA GLN A 520 -8.05 12.19 -22.48
C GLN A 520 -8.59 11.15 -23.45
N ASP A 521 -9.74 11.43 -24.06
CA ASP A 521 -9.95 10.94 -25.42
C ASP A 521 -8.75 11.41 -26.23
N GLN A 522 -8.12 10.46 -26.91
CA GLN A 522 -6.96 10.69 -27.77
C GLN A 522 -7.13 12.00 -28.55
N PRO A 523 -6.11 12.88 -28.61
CA PRO A 523 -6.16 13.97 -29.57
C PRO A 523 -6.28 13.34 -30.96
N ASN A 524 -7.37 13.66 -31.64
CA ASN A 524 -7.58 13.37 -33.04
C ASN A 524 -6.53 14.17 -33.82
N ASN A 525 -5.32 13.63 -33.92
CA ASN A 525 -4.35 14.07 -34.90
C ASN A 525 -4.92 13.62 -36.24
N SER A 526 -5.60 14.58 -36.90
CA SER A 526 -5.71 14.59 -38.35
C SER A 526 -4.29 14.61 -38.91
N VAL A 527 -3.73 13.42 -39.09
CA VAL A 527 -2.58 13.23 -39.96
C VAL A 527 -3.10 13.48 -41.36
N ASN A 528 -2.90 14.71 -41.84
CA ASN A 528 -2.87 15.02 -43.27
C ASN A 528 -1.71 14.24 -43.88
N ASN A 529 -1.92 12.95 -44.11
CA ASN A 529 -1.08 12.17 -45.02
C ASN A 529 -1.53 12.50 -46.43
N THR A 530 -0.89 13.54 -46.97
CA THR A 530 -0.81 13.76 -48.41
C THR A 530 0.01 12.61 -48.99
N ILE A 531 -0.65 11.51 -49.33
CA ILE A 531 -0.06 10.51 -50.23
C ILE A 531 -0.34 11.02 -51.64
N ASN A 532 0.71 11.57 -52.25
CA ASN A 532 0.82 11.66 -53.71
C ASN A 532 0.83 10.22 -54.23
N ASP A 533 -0.30 9.76 -54.74
CA ASP A 533 -0.29 8.69 -55.73
C ASP A 533 -0.96 9.20 -57.00
N THR A 534 -0.13 9.29 -58.03
CA THR A 534 -0.53 9.65 -59.38
C THR A 534 -0.96 8.38 -60.09
N ASN A 535 -2.10 8.46 -60.79
CA ASN A 535 -2.53 7.66 -61.95
C ASN A 535 -3.73 6.70 -61.75
N ASN A 536 -4.88 7.26 -62.13
CA ASN A 536 -5.66 6.92 -63.33
C ASN A 536 -6.92 6.02 -63.19
N THR A 537 -8.06 6.73 -63.29
CA THR A 537 -9.29 6.49 -64.06
C THR A 537 -10.35 5.44 -63.68
N ASN A 538 -11.57 6.00 -63.52
CA ASN A 538 -12.92 5.50 -63.86
C ASN A 538 -13.52 4.43 -62.91
N THR A 539 -14.77 4.52 -62.41
CA THR A 539 -15.96 5.26 -62.86
C THR A 539 -17.03 5.30 -61.75
N ALA A 540 -17.63 6.49 -61.58
CA ALA A 540 -19.06 6.81 -61.44
C ALA A 540 -20.01 6.08 -60.47
N GLN A 541 -20.65 6.92 -59.63
CA GLN A 541 -22.08 6.96 -59.21
C GLN A 541 -22.57 5.84 -58.27
N GLY A 542 -23.25 6.07 -57.15
CA GLY A 542 -23.98 7.23 -56.62
C GLY A 542 -25.19 6.67 -55.87
N LEU A 543 -25.48 7.15 -54.66
CA LEU A 543 -26.81 7.60 -54.21
C LEU A 543 -26.83 7.81 -52.68
N LEU A 544 -27.15 9.05 -52.32
CA LEU A 544 -27.76 9.43 -51.05
C LEU A 544 -29.18 8.83 -50.96
N LEU A 545 -29.63 8.50 -49.74
CA LEU A 545 -30.97 8.88 -49.25
C LEU A 545 -31.11 8.65 -47.74
N THR A 546 -31.29 9.76 -47.05
CA THR A 546 -31.85 9.96 -45.70
C THR A 546 -33.34 9.63 -45.64
N PHE A 547 -33.87 9.11 -44.54
CA PHE A 547 -35.20 9.38 -43.92
C PHE A 547 -35.25 8.65 -42.54
N ILE A 548 -35.22 9.36 -41.40
CA ILE A 548 -36.32 9.91 -40.58
C ILE A 548 -37.36 8.87 -40.12
N LEU A 549 -37.34 8.65 -38.80
CA LEU A 549 -38.42 8.41 -37.82
C LEU A 549 -39.84 8.09 -38.32
N GLY A 550 -40.41 7.02 -37.77
CA GLY A 550 -41.85 6.73 -37.79
C GLY A 550 -42.24 5.63 -36.80
N TYR A 551 -43.04 6.01 -35.81
CA TYR A 551 -43.65 5.24 -34.72
C TYR A 551 -44.59 4.08 -35.14
N LEU A 552 -44.95 3.30 -34.11
CA LEU A 552 -46.24 2.62 -33.83
C LEU A 552 -46.37 1.11 -34.09
N MET A 553 -46.45 0.40 -32.95
CA MET A 553 -47.39 -0.65 -32.53
C MET A 553 -47.93 -1.62 -33.60
N ILE A 554 -47.60 -2.91 -33.42
CA ILE A 554 -48.50 -3.96 -32.90
C ILE A 554 -47.67 -4.81 -31.92
#